data_AF-A0A9P2P584-F1
#
_entry.id   AF-A0A9P2P584-F1
#
_cell.length_a   1.000
_cell.length_b   1.000
_cell.length_c   1.000
_cell.angle_alpha   90.00
_cell.angle_beta   90.00
_cell.angle_gamma   90.00
#
_symmetry.space_group_name_H-M   'P 1'
#
loop_
_entity.id
_entity.type
_entity.pdbx_description
1 polymer ?
#
loop_
_entity_poly.entity_id
_entity_poly.type
_entity_poly.pdbx_seq_one_letter_code
_entity_poly.pdbx_strand_id
1 'polypeptide(L)'
;MINLNVYKNSSISFLELVINSKKKGRNESIPYYKDRIKLLVPFLEKSYQIYDTAFIENKLYSLSAIPNIDPHEKEDLLKLYNYSSKPFVKLKNAIISLPNNRELNTCQYCTINDVNTLDHIIPKENFPEFVVHPKNLIPVCSQCNSFKSDKWIKNGGFEFLNLYLHILPMQQFLFVDISYNNFTFDVKFYLKN
;
A
#
# COMPACT_ATOMS: atom_id res chain seq x y z
N MET A 1 -16.14 5.36 2.01
CA MET A 1 -14.99 4.68 1.37
C MET A 1 -15.20 4.74 -0.14
N ILE A 2 -14.14 4.97 -0.92
CA ILE A 2 -14.21 5.00 -2.39
C ILE A 2 -13.06 4.18 -2.97
N ASN A 3 -13.14 3.79 -4.25
CA ASN A 3 -12.00 3.22 -4.96
C ASN A 3 -10.90 4.26 -5.14
N LEU A 4 -9.64 3.80 -5.07
CA LEU A 4 -8.47 4.65 -5.14
C LEU A 4 -7.94 4.82 -6.56
N ASN A 5 -7.29 5.95 -6.80
CA ASN A 5 -6.49 6.15 -8.01
C ASN A 5 -5.28 5.23 -7.99
N VAL A 6 -5.19 4.34 -8.98
CA VAL A 6 -4.02 3.50 -9.18
C VAL A 6 -2.84 4.36 -9.65
N TYR A 7 -1.63 4.04 -9.17
CA TYR A 7 -0.40 4.65 -9.68
C TYR A 7 -0.27 4.42 -11.19
N LYS A 8 -0.20 5.52 -11.97
CA LYS A 8 -0.30 5.49 -13.43
C LYS A 8 1.03 5.34 -14.17
N ASN A 9 2.16 5.61 -13.51
CA ASN A 9 3.47 5.51 -14.15
C ASN A 9 4.02 4.08 -14.03
N SER A 10 5.13 3.83 -14.73
CA SER A 10 5.85 2.55 -14.66
C SER A 10 6.26 2.19 -13.22
N SER A 11 5.89 0.98 -12.80
CA SER A 11 6.31 0.39 -11.52
C SER A 11 7.82 0.23 -11.44
N ILE A 12 8.45 -0.16 -12.56
CA ILE A 12 9.92 -0.29 -12.71
C ILE A 12 10.60 1.08 -12.54
N SER A 13 10.08 2.13 -13.19
CA SER A 13 10.64 3.47 -13.00
C SER A 13 10.50 3.98 -11.57
N PHE A 14 9.45 3.56 -10.84
CA PHE A 14 9.33 3.85 -9.41
C PHE A 14 10.38 3.09 -8.59
N LEU A 15 10.64 1.81 -8.89
CA LEU A 15 11.70 1.02 -8.27
C LEU A 15 13.07 1.70 -8.45
N GLU A 16 13.43 2.07 -9.67
CA GLU A 16 14.67 2.79 -9.97
C GLU A 16 14.77 4.10 -9.18
N LEU A 17 13.67 4.86 -9.12
CA LEU A 17 13.61 6.11 -8.37
C LEU A 17 13.85 5.86 -6.86
N VAL A 18 13.28 4.79 -6.30
CA VAL A 18 13.52 4.39 -4.90
C VAL A 18 14.99 4.00 -4.69
N ILE A 19 15.55 3.15 -5.53
CA ILE A 19 16.96 2.71 -5.45
C ILE A 19 17.90 3.92 -5.54
N ASN A 20 17.65 4.82 -6.49
CA ASN A 20 18.46 6.02 -6.69
C ASN A 20 18.40 6.98 -5.50
N SER A 21 17.27 7.03 -4.78
CA SER A 21 17.12 7.84 -3.57
C SER A 21 17.95 7.35 -2.37
N LYS A 22 18.41 6.08 -2.39
CA LYS A 22 19.23 5.51 -1.31
C LYS A 22 20.64 6.10 -1.33
N LYS A 23 21.17 6.39 -0.15
CA LYS A 23 22.51 6.95 0.06
C LYS A 23 23.39 5.92 0.77
N LYS A 24 24.71 6.04 0.55
CA LYS A 24 25.72 5.26 1.29
C LYS A 24 25.57 5.48 2.80
N GLY A 25 25.61 4.41 3.58
CA GLY A 25 25.61 4.50 5.04
C GLY A 25 26.95 5.03 5.57
N ARG A 26 26.95 5.71 6.72
CA ARG A 26 28.19 6.27 7.31
C ARG A 26 29.27 5.22 7.59
N ASN A 27 28.88 4.00 7.95
CA ASN A 27 29.78 2.90 8.35
C ASN A 27 29.55 1.63 7.50
N GLU A 28 29.26 1.82 6.23
CA GLU A 28 28.86 0.72 5.37
C GLU A 28 30.04 -0.12 4.90
N SER A 29 29.94 -1.44 5.08
CA SER A 29 30.95 -2.41 4.61
C SER A 29 30.69 -2.85 3.17
N ILE A 30 31.75 -3.27 2.47
CA ILE A 30 31.68 -3.81 1.11
C ILE A 30 31.20 -5.28 1.18
N PRO A 31 30.37 -5.75 0.22
CA PRO A 31 29.74 -4.98 -0.85
C PRO A 31 28.68 -4.01 -0.30
N TYR A 32 28.64 -2.77 -0.81
CA TYR A 32 27.70 -1.75 -0.32
C TYR A 32 26.25 -2.15 -0.65
N TYR A 33 25.30 -1.68 0.16
CA TYR A 33 23.86 -1.94 0.03
C TYR A 33 23.34 -1.67 -1.38
N LYS A 34 23.69 -0.53 -1.99
CA LYS A 34 23.25 -0.23 -3.36
C LYS A 34 23.80 -1.21 -4.38
N ASP A 35 25.00 -1.75 -4.16
CA ASP A 35 25.59 -2.73 -5.07
C ASP A 35 24.92 -4.09 -4.90
N ARG A 36 24.61 -4.50 -3.65
CA ARG A 36 23.80 -5.70 -3.39
C ARG A 36 22.40 -5.59 -4.01
N ILE A 37 21.72 -4.44 -3.86
CA ILE A 37 20.42 -4.19 -4.50
C ILE A 37 20.51 -4.22 -6.02
N LYS A 38 21.56 -3.64 -6.62
CA LYS A 38 21.74 -3.66 -8.09
C LYS A 38 21.81 -5.08 -8.65
N LEU A 39 22.42 -6.01 -7.93
CA LEU A 39 22.46 -7.43 -8.33
C LEU A 39 21.05 -8.05 -8.38
N LEU A 40 20.11 -7.56 -7.57
CA LEU A 40 18.72 -8.02 -7.53
C LEU A 40 17.82 -7.36 -8.58
N VAL A 41 18.23 -6.26 -9.21
CA VAL A 41 17.37 -5.48 -10.14
C VAL A 41 16.79 -6.32 -11.27
N PRO A 42 17.56 -7.16 -12.00
CA PRO A 42 16.99 -7.97 -13.09
C PRO A 42 15.88 -8.91 -12.62
N PHE A 43 16.03 -9.46 -11.41
CA PHE A 43 15.01 -10.28 -10.78
C PHE A 43 13.79 -9.46 -10.34
N LEU A 44 14.00 -8.29 -9.73
CA LEU A 44 12.92 -7.40 -9.29
C LEU A 44 12.08 -6.92 -10.47
N GLU A 45 12.70 -6.54 -11.59
CA GLU A 45 11.97 -6.12 -12.80
C GLU A 45 11.05 -7.22 -13.33
N LYS A 46 11.54 -8.46 -13.39
CA LYS A 46 10.74 -9.62 -13.78
C LYS A 46 9.59 -9.85 -12.80
N SER A 47 9.86 -9.77 -11.50
CA SER A 47 8.81 -9.90 -10.47
C SER A 47 7.76 -8.79 -10.61
N TYR A 48 8.17 -7.54 -10.88
CA TYR A 48 7.26 -6.41 -11.07
C TYR A 48 6.33 -6.61 -12.27
N GLN A 49 6.84 -7.14 -13.37
CA GLN A 49 6.02 -7.49 -14.53
C GLN A 49 4.97 -8.55 -14.20
N ILE A 50 5.34 -9.57 -13.40
CA ILE A 50 4.41 -10.60 -12.91
C ILE A 50 3.33 -9.95 -12.02
N TYR A 51 3.72 -9.09 -11.08
CA TYR A 51 2.78 -8.38 -10.23
C TYR A 51 1.83 -7.50 -11.04
N ASP A 52 2.36 -6.70 -11.98
CA ASP A 52 1.55 -5.81 -12.81
C ASP A 52 0.55 -6.59 -13.67
N THR A 53 0.95 -7.74 -14.21
CA THR A 53 0.04 -8.63 -14.95
C THR A 53 -1.06 -9.17 -14.05
N ALA A 54 -0.70 -9.71 -12.87
CA ALA A 54 -1.67 -10.20 -11.89
C ALA A 54 -2.59 -9.10 -11.36
N PHE A 55 -2.09 -7.87 -11.26
CA PHE A 55 -2.88 -6.69 -10.86
C PHE A 55 -3.93 -6.36 -11.93
N ILE A 56 -3.54 -6.30 -13.21
CA ILE A 56 -4.44 -6.02 -14.33
C ILE A 56 -5.51 -7.11 -14.46
N GLU A 57 -5.14 -8.37 -14.28
CA GLU A 57 -6.06 -9.51 -14.35
C GLU A 57 -6.92 -9.69 -13.09
N ASN A 58 -6.72 -8.87 -12.05
CA ASN A 58 -7.34 -9.04 -10.74
C ASN A 58 -7.10 -10.43 -10.11
N LYS A 59 -5.85 -10.91 -10.20
CA LYS A 59 -5.37 -12.22 -9.73
C LYS A 59 -4.20 -12.12 -8.75
N LEU A 60 -4.06 -11.02 -8.02
CA LEU A 60 -3.00 -10.89 -7.00
C LEU A 60 -3.02 -12.02 -5.96
N TYR A 61 -4.19 -12.59 -5.67
CA TYR A 61 -4.34 -13.74 -4.77
C TYR A 61 -3.65 -15.01 -5.25
N SER A 62 -3.33 -15.13 -6.55
CA SER A 62 -2.64 -16.29 -7.12
C SER A 62 -1.12 -16.15 -7.12
N LEU A 63 -0.58 -14.99 -6.69
CA LEU A 63 0.86 -14.83 -6.54
C LEU A 63 1.37 -15.74 -5.42
N SER A 64 2.43 -16.46 -5.72
CA SER A 64 3.09 -17.35 -4.76
C SER A 64 4.35 -16.67 -4.22
N ALA A 65 4.58 -16.81 -2.91
CA ALA A 65 5.81 -16.33 -2.30
C ALA A 65 7.01 -17.04 -2.93
N ILE A 66 8.12 -16.32 -3.04
CA ILE A 66 9.34 -16.85 -3.65
C ILE A 66 9.97 -17.85 -2.67
N PRO A 67 10.16 -19.11 -3.07
CA PRO A 67 10.76 -20.10 -2.20
C PRO A 67 12.23 -19.74 -1.97
N ASN A 68 12.63 -19.69 -0.71
CA ASN A 68 14.03 -19.55 -0.29
C ASN A 68 14.73 -18.27 -0.77
N ILE A 69 14.11 -17.10 -0.59
CA ILE A 69 14.87 -15.85 -0.67
C ILE A 69 15.96 -15.85 0.40
N ASP A 70 17.18 -15.47 0.03
CA ASP A 70 18.28 -15.37 0.99
C ASP A 70 17.89 -14.36 2.11
N PRO A 71 18.12 -14.68 3.39
CA PRO A 71 17.74 -13.79 4.49
C PRO A 71 18.35 -12.38 4.40
N HIS A 72 19.58 -12.26 3.89
CA HIS A 72 20.25 -10.97 3.71
C HIS A 72 19.64 -10.20 2.53
N GLU A 73 19.31 -10.88 1.43
CA GLU A 73 18.56 -10.27 0.33
C GLU A 73 17.19 -9.77 0.79
N LYS A 74 16.45 -10.59 1.56
CA LYS A 74 15.17 -10.17 2.16
C LYS A 74 15.35 -8.92 3.02
N GLU A 75 16.34 -8.89 3.90
CA GLU A 75 16.62 -7.74 4.76
C GLU A 75 16.93 -6.47 3.93
N ASP A 76 17.72 -6.63 2.86
CA ASP A 76 18.07 -5.52 1.97
C ASP A 76 16.86 -4.97 1.20
N LEU A 77 16.00 -5.86 0.69
CA LEU A 77 14.76 -5.46 0.03
C LEU A 77 13.85 -4.69 0.99
N LEU A 78 13.65 -5.21 2.21
CA LEU A 78 12.82 -4.53 3.22
C LEU A 78 13.35 -3.12 3.55
N LYS A 79 14.67 -2.91 3.57
CA LYS A 79 15.31 -1.59 3.74
C LYS A 79 15.03 -0.60 2.61
N LEU A 80 14.50 -1.03 1.46
CA LEU A 80 14.10 -0.13 0.38
C LEU A 80 12.88 0.72 0.80
N TYR A 81 12.01 0.22 1.65
CA TYR A 81 10.83 0.94 2.10
C TYR A 81 11.14 1.98 3.18
N ASN A 82 10.75 3.23 2.95
CA ASN A 82 10.76 4.28 3.95
C ASN A 82 9.68 5.32 3.61
N TYR A 83 8.57 5.26 4.37
CA TYR A 83 7.41 6.13 4.19
C TYR A 83 7.76 7.63 4.11
N SER A 84 8.69 8.10 4.94
CA SER A 84 9.04 9.52 5.03
C SER A 84 9.97 9.99 3.90
N SER A 85 10.44 9.10 3.03
CA SER A 85 11.31 9.47 1.93
C SER A 85 10.53 10.04 0.73
N LYS A 86 11.17 10.95 -0.02
CA LYS A 86 10.55 11.69 -1.14
C LYS A 86 9.75 10.81 -2.13
N PRO A 87 10.23 9.61 -2.54
CA PRO A 87 9.46 8.72 -3.43
C PRO A 87 8.08 8.37 -2.90
N PHE A 88 7.99 7.98 -1.63
CA PHE A 88 6.75 7.49 -1.01
C PHE A 88 5.81 8.64 -0.63
N VAL A 89 6.35 9.79 -0.24
CA VAL A 89 5.55 11.02 -0.06
C VAL A 89 4.89 11.42 -1.37
N LYS A 90 5.63 11.38 -2.49
CA LYS A 90 5.06 11.66 -3.82
C LYS A 90 4.01 10.61 -4.23
N LEU A 91 4.28 9.33 -3.98
CA LEU A 91 3.32 8.25 -4.23
C LEU A 91 2.02 8.46 -3.43
N LYS A 92 2.13 8.68 -2.12
CA LYS A 92 0.99 8.97 -1.24
C LYS A 92 0.15 10.11 -1.81
N ASN A 93 0.79 11.25 -2.11
CA ASN A 93 0.12 12.43 -2.64
C ASN A 93 -0.59 12.11 -3.97
N ALA A 94 0.06 11.40 -4.88
CA ALA A 94 -0.55 11.00 -6.15
C ALA A 94 -1.80 10.11 -5.99
N ILE A 95 -1.85 9.26 -4.95
CA ILE A 95 -3.01 8.38 -4.68
C ILE A 95 -4.16 9.16 -4.05
N ILE A 96 -3.87 10.03 -3.06
CA ILE A 96 -4.90 10.75 -2.30
C ILE A 96 -5.43 12.01 -3.01
N SER A 97 -4.73 12.52 -4.03
CA SER A 97 -5.19 13.66 -4.81
C SER A 97 -6.47 13.32 -5.59
N LEU A 98 -7.48 14.17 -5.40
CA LEU A 98 -8.75 14.14 -6.10
C LEU A 98 -8.89 15.35 -7.05
N PRO A 99 -9.85 15.33 -7.99
CA PRO A 99 -10.19 16.51 -8.78
C PRO A 99 -10.48 17.74 -7.92
N ASN A 100 -10.26 18.94 -8.49
CA ASN A 100 -10.49 20.23 -7.83
C ASN A 100 -9.63 20.47 -6.57
N ASN A 101 -8.38 19.99 -6.57
CA ASN A 101 -7.42 20.16 -5.46
C ASN A 101 -7.93 19.63 -4.10
N ARG A 102 -8.81 18.63 -4.11
CA ARG A 102 -9.24 17.94 -2.90
C ARG A 102 -8.26 16.80 -2.59
N GLU A 103 -8.13 16.46 -1.32
CA GLU A 103 -7.29 15.34 -0.87
C GLU A 103 -8.08 14.40 0.06
N LEU A 104 -7.90 13.09 -0.14
CA LEU A 104 -8.36 12.06 0.79
C LEU A 104 -7.30 11.79 1.85
N ASN A 105 -7.10 12.76 2.74
CA ASN A 105 -6.11 12.63 3.82
C ASN A 105 -6.52 11.66 4.94
N THR A 106 -7.72 11.08 4.90
CA THR A 106 -8.17 10.05 5.84
C THR A 106 -7.71 8.66 5.43
N CYS A 107 -7.54 7.78 6.42
CA CYS A 107 -7.14 6.39 6.26
C CYS A 107 -8.11 5.66 5.33
N GLN A 108 -7.59 4.94 4.34
CA GLN A 108 -8.44 4.31 3.35
C GLN A 108 -9.17 3.06 3.88
N TYR A 109 -8.74 2.51 5.02
CA TYR A 109 -9.47 1.43 5.69
C TYR A 109 -10.56 1.92 6.64
N CYS A 110 -10.26 2.84 7.58
CA CYS A 110 -11.25 3.24 8.57
C CYS A 110 -11.98 4.55 8.23
N THR A 111 -11.45 5.38 7.35
CA THR A 111 -11.95 6.73 7.02
C THR A 111 -12.08 7.69 8.21
N ILE A 112 -11.46 7.35 9.35
CA ILE A 112 -11.53 8.11 10.61
C ILE A 112 -10.22 8.87 10.87
N ASN A 113 -9.11 8.13 10.98
CA ASN A 113 -7.79 8.72 11.30
C ASN A 113 -7.09 9.23 10.04
N ASP A 114 -6.13 10.13 10.18
CA ASP A 114 -5.29 10.59 9.07
C ASP A 114 -4.36 9.49 8.53
N VAL A 115 -4.01 9.61 7.25
CA VAL A 115 -2.96 8.80 6.62
C VAL A 115 -1.60 9.16 7.20
N ASN A 116 -0.92 8.16 7.76
CA ASN A 116 0.42 8.32 8.31
C ASN A 116 1.38 7.15 7.98
N THR A 117 0.93 6.20 7.15
CA THR A 117 1.75 5.12 6.60
C THR A 117 1.17 4.64 5.26
N LEU A 118 1.90 3.78 4.56
CA LEU A 118 1.38 2.97 3.47
C LEU A 118 1.29 1.51 3.95
N ASP A 119 0.16 0.86 3.72
CA ASP A 119 -0.05 -0.59 3.92
C ASP A 119 0.32 -1.36 2.67
N HIS A 120 0.80 -2.59 2.85
CA HIS A 120 1.09 -3.52 1.77
C HIS A 120 -0.11 -4.44 1.53
N ILE A 121 -0.69 -4.41 0.32
CA ILE A 121 -1.84 -5.24 -0.05
C ILE A 121 -1.50 -6.72 0.14
N ILE A 122 -0.40 -7.15 -0.50
CA ILE A 122 0.23 -8.45 -0.22
C ILE A 122 1.41 -8.24 0.73
N PRO A 123 1.59 -9.10 1.75
CA PRO A 123 2.43 -8.82 2.89
C PRO A 123 3.92 -8.84 2.54
N LYS A 124 4.63 -7.76 2.89
CA LYS A 124 6.08 -7.62 2.65
C LYS A 124 6.93 -8.73 3.27
N GLU A 125 6.43 -9.42 4.30
CA GLU A 125 7.16 -10.51 4.95
C GLU A 125 7.27 -11.76 4.08
N ASN A 126 6.24 -12.02 3.26
CA ASN A 126 6.20 -13.15 2.34
C ASN A 126 6.59 -12.74 0.92
N PHE A 127 6.45 -11.46 0.60
CA PHE A 127 6.68 -10.88 -0.72
C PHE A 127 7.62 -9.66 -0.66
N PRO A 128 8.86 -9.82 -0.17
CA PRO A 128 9.80 -8.71 -0.01
C PRO A 128 10.17 -8.02 -1.33
N GLU A 129 10.10 -8.72 -2.46
CA GLU A 129 10.28 -8.17 -3.79
C GLU A 129 9.27 -7.05 -4.10
N PHE A 130 8.06 -7.12 -3.53
CA PHE A 130 6.99 -6.13 -3.76
C PHE A 130 6.90 -5.05 -2.67
N VAL A 131 7.90 -4.96 -1.79
CA VAL A 131 7.88 -4.03 -0.64
C VAL A 131 7.85 -2.55 -1.05
N VAL A 132 8.32 -2.22 -2.26
CA VAL A 132 8.24 -0.85 -2.81
C VAL A 132 7.40 -0.75 -4.08
N HIS A 133 6.67 -1.81 -4.43
CA HIS A 133 5.84 -1.81 -5.63
C HIS A 133 4.70 -0.80 -5.45
N PRO A 134 4.56 0.23 -6.31
CA PRO A 134 3.66 1.35 -6.03
C PRO A 134 2.19 0.94 -6.01
N LYS A 135 1.80 -0.08 -6.79
CA LYS A 135 0.44 -0.64 -6.78
C LYS A 135 0.18 -1.61 -5.62
N ASN A 136 1.21 -1.95 -4.84
CA ASN A 136 1.08 -2.76 -3.63
C ASN A 136 0.89 -1.90 -2.37
N LEU A 137 0.91 -0.56 -2.49
CA LEU A 137 0.94 0.37 -1.37
C LEU A 137 -0.38 1.17 -1.29
N ILE A 138 -1.04 1.14 -0.14
CA ILE A 138 -2.30 1.87 0.11
C ILE A 138 -2.10 2.88 1.27
N PRO A 139 -2.51 4.16 1.13
CA PRO A 139 -2.49 5.14 2.22
C PRO A 139 -3.40 4.74 3.39
N VAL A 140 -2.84 4.53 4.58
CA VAL A 140 -3.63 4.16 5.77
C VAL A 140 -3.08 4.82 7.04
N CYS A 141 -3.80 4.70 8.15
CA CYS A 141 -3.29 5.00 9.47
C CYS A 141 -2.54 3.78 10.06
N SER A 142 -1.59 4.05 10.94
CA SER A 142 -0.77 3.04 11.63
C SER A 142 -1.60 2.01 12.39
N GLN A 143 -2.72 2.41 13.00
CA GLN A 143 -3.60 1.49 13.72
C GLN A 143 -4.19 0.41 12.80
N CYS A 144 -4.71 0.82 11.63
CA CYS A 144 -5.25 -0.13 10.66
C CYS A 144 -4.15 -0.98 10.00
N ASN A 145 -2.98 -0.37 9.73
CA ASN A 145 -1.82 -1.11 9.19
C ASN A 145 -1.38 -2.21 10.17
N SER A 146 -1.20 -1.88 11.45
CA SER A 146 -0.85 -2.87 12.49
C SER A 146 -1.95 -3.92 12.68
N PHE A 147 -3.22 -3.53 12.57
CA PHE A 147 -4.32 -4.49 12.64
C PHE A 147 -4.31 -5.48 11.48
N LYS A 148 -4.02 -5.04 10.24
CA LYS A 148 -3.90 -5.92 9.08
C LYS A 148 -2.64 -6.79 9.19
N SER A 149 -1.50 -6.20 9.53
CA SER A 149 -0.21 -6.90 9.62
C SER A 149 0.10 -7.66 8.32
N ASP A 150 0.32 -8.96 8.42
CA ASP A 150 0.61 -9.91 7.35
C ASP A 150 -0.65 -10.59 6.78
N LYS A 151 -1.83 -10.32 7.36
CA LYS A 151 -3.09 -10.90 6.90
C LYS A 151 -3.48 -10.32 5.55
N TRP A 152 -3.79 -11.21 4.61
CA TRP A 152 -4.20 -10.82 3.27
C TRP A 152 -5.11 -11.84 2.58
N ILE A 153 -4.90 -13.15 2.75
CA ILE A 153 -5.78 -14.21 2.22
C ILE A 153 -6.41 -15.02 3.35
N LYS A 154 -7.71 -15.28 3.23
CA LYS A 154 -8.47 -16.19 4.09
C LYS A 154 -9.49 -16.94 3.25
N ASN A 155 -9.54 -18.27 3.40
CA ASN A 155 -10.45 -19.14 2.65
C ASN A 155 -10.39 -18.97 1.12
N GLY A 156 -9.19 -18.75 0.56
CA GLY A 156 -8.98 -18.61 -0.88
C GLY A 156 -9.30 -17.24 -1.48
N GLY A 157 -9.68 -16.25 -0.67
CA GLY A 157 -9.93 -14.88 -1.11
C GLY A 157 -9.24 -13.84 -0.23
N PHE A 158 -9.24 -12.58 -0.67
CA PHE A 158 -8.70 -11.48 0.12
C PHE A 158 -9.48 -11.29 1.43
N GLU A 159 -8.77 -11.26 2.57
CA GLU A 159 -9.35 -10.96 3.88
C GLU A 159 -9.64 -9.46 4.05
N PHE A 160 -8.89 -8.60 3.34
CA PHE A 160 -9.02 -7.14 3.38
C PHE A 160 -9.36 -6.58 2.01
N LEU A 161 -10.07 -5.45 1.97
CA LEU A 161 -10.41 -4.78 0.72
C LEU A 161 -9.16 -4.24 0.01
N ASN A 162 -8.93 -4.68 -1.22
CA ASN A 162 -8.04 -4.02 -2.14
C ASN A 162 -8.80 -2.89 -2.87
N LEU A 163 -8.65 -1.66 -2.39
CA LEU A 163 -9.40 -0.50 -2.92
C LEU A 163 -9.00 -0.07 -4.34
N TYR A 164 -7.96 -0.69 -4.91
CA TYR A 164 -7.66 -0.54 -6.33
C TYR A 164 -8.48 -1.47 -7.23
N LEU A 165 -8.80 -2.69 -6.76
CA LEU A 165 -9.34 -3.75 -7.62
C LEU A 165 -10.76 -4.19 -7.25
N HIS A 166 -11.11 -4.17 -5.96
CA HIS A 166 -12.42 -4.62 -5.51
C HIS A 166 -13.50 -3.58 -5.82
N ILE A 167 -14.62 -4.07 -6.36
CA ILE A 167 -15.80 -3.24 -6.60
C ILE A 167 -16.48 -2.98 -5.26
N LEU A 168 -16.63 -1.70 -4.90
CA LEU A 168 -17.38 -1.32 -3.72
C LEU A 168 -18.89 -1.36 -4.02
N PRO A 169 -19.73 -1.87 -3.11
CA PRO A 169 -21.18 -1.85 -3.29
C PRO A 169 -21.69 -0.42 -3.37
N MET A 170 -22.57 -0.14 -4.33
CA MET A 170 -23.29 1.13 -4.44
C MET A 170 -24.51 1.16 -3.51
N GLN A 171 -24.29 0.86 -2.24
CA GLN A 171 -25.33 0.81 -1.21
C GLN A 171 -24.92 1.68 -0.02
N GLN A 172 -25.86 2.47 0.50
CA GLN A 172 -25.69 3.19 1.75
C GLN A 172 -25.99 2.24 2.91
N PHE A 173 -24.99 1.98 3.75
CA PHE A 173 -25.14 1.16 4.95
C PHE A 173 -25.36 2.00 6.20
N LEU A 174 -24.67 3.15 6.30
CA LEU A 174 -24.66 4.02 7.47
C LEU A 174 -25.61 5.21 7.28
N PHE A 175 -26.52 5.37 8.22
CA PHE A 175 -27.51 6.45 8.28
C PHE A 175 -27.33 7.23 9.56
N VAL A 176 -27.89 8.44 9.58
CA VAL A 176 -27.84 9.33 10.73
C VAL A 176 -29.20 9.98 10.93
N ASP A 177 -29.72 9.90 12.15
CA ASP A 177 -30.85 10.70 12.59
C ASP A 177 -30.28 11.89 13.40
N ILE A 178 -30.75 13.10 13.08
CA ILE A 178 -30.33 14.34 13.73
C ILE A 178 -31.58 15.00 14.32
N SER A 179 -31.57 15.28 15.62
CA SER A 179 -32.61 16.09 16.27
C SER A 179 -32.00 17.30 16.96
N TYR A 180 -32.69 18.45 16.87
CA TYR A 180 -32.26 19.69 17.51
C TYR A 180 -33.13 19.98 18.73
N ASN A 181 -32.56 19.81 19.92
CA ASN A 181 -33.26 19.91 21.19
C ASN A 181 -32.38 20.70 22.17
N ASN A 182 -32.96 21.50 23.08
CA ASN A 182 -32.21 22.22 24.13
C ASN A 182 -30.99 23.02 23.62
N PHE A 183 -31.12 23.66 22.45
CA PHE A 183 -30.04 24.41 21.80
C PHE A 183 -28.80 23.56 21.40
N THR A 184 -28.94 22.23 21.34
CA THR A 184 -27.89 21.29 20.90
C THR A 184 -28.42 20.30 19.86
N PHE A 185 -27.51 19.57 19.21
CA PHE A 185 -27.83 18.48 18.29
C PHE A 185 -27.62 17.13 18.99
N ASP A 186 -28.63 16.27 18.93
CA ASP A 186 -28.49 14.84 19.21
C ASP A 186 -28.28 14.13 17.87
N VAL A 187 -27.21 13.31 17.78
CA VAL A 187 -26.81 12.61 16.56
C VAL A 187 -26.79 11.12 16.83
N LYS A 188 -27.62 10.35 16.11
CA LYS A 188 -27.69 8.89 16.24
C LYS A 188 -27.34 8.23 14.92
N PHE A 189 -26.20 7.54 14.89
CA PHE A 189 -25.81 6.71 13.75
C PHE A 189 -26.44 5.31 13.86
N TYR A 190 -26.89 4.76 12.74
CA TYR A 190 -27.43 3.39 12.66
C TYR A 190 -27.15 2.76 11.30
N LEU A 191 -27.20 1.43 11.27
CA LEU A 191 -27.11 0.67 10.04
C LEU A 191 -28.51 0.31 9.55
N LYS A 192 -28.73 0.40 8.24
CA LYS A 192 -29.96 -0.05 7.58
C LYS A 192 -29.58 -0.69 6.25
N ASN A 193 -30.10 -1.89 5.99
CA ASN A 193 -29.91 -2.62 4.74
C ASN A 193 -31.22 -2.65 3.97
#